data_AF-A0A7V4JMV0-F1
#
_entry.id   AF-A0A7V4JMV0-F1
#
_cell.length_a   1.000
_cell.length_b   1.000
_cell.length_c   1.000
_cell.angle_alpha   90.00
_cell.angle_beta   90.00
_cell.angle_gamma   90.00
#
_symmetry.space_group_name_H-M   'P 1'
#
loop_
_entity.id
_entity.type
_entity.pdbx_description
1 polymer ?
#
loop_
_entity_poly.entity_id
_entity_poly.type
_entity_poly.pdbx_seq_one_letter_code
_entity_poly.pdbx_strand_id
1 'polypeptide(L)'
;DYRLAYQYNKRYAELQDTLWSLQSNKSLTEMQTKYDTEKMQHAKELAEKEAENQRKIIYLGAMILLIILTALVIVFRLYGQIRQKNIILKEQKAEIEAQRDEIQKQRDIAEKQRDLIAEQKKEITDSIYYAQRIQRAILPKDDEILAHLPDHFILFRPRDIVSGDFYWFAYHQERIVIAAADCTGHGVPGAFMSMLGVSLLNEIVKNSSDIPQANVIVTKLREMIISTLSQSASSETSTKDGMDIALCVIDRKAMKLEYAGAHNPLYMIRNGALTEYDAGRSI
;
A
#
# COMPACT_ATOMS: atom_id res chain seq x y z
N ASP A 1 -66.76 67.80 -120.36
CA ASP A 1 -66.05 66.53 -120.13
C ASP A 1 -66.38 66.00 -118.72
N TYR A 2 -67.53 65.32 -118.55
CA TYR A 2 -68.05 64.87 -117.23
C TYR A 2 -68.21 63.35 -117.13
N ARG A 3 -68.26 62.63 -118.27
CA ARG A 3 -68.44 61.17 -118.30
C ARG A 3 -67.18 60.41 -117.89
N LEU A 4 -66.00 60.93 -118.23
CA LEU A 4 -64.73 60.34 -117.81
C LEU A 4 -64.53 60.43 -116.28
N ALA A 5 -64.84 61.59 -115.70
CA ALA A 5 -64.73 61.82 -114.25
C ALA A 5 -65.63 60.87 -113.43
N TYR A 6 -66.84 60.56 -113.91
CA TYR A 6 -67.73 59.61 -113.25
C TYR A 6 -67.21 58.16 -113.29
N GLN A 7 -66.63 57.72 -114.41
CA GLN A 7 -66.02 56.39 -114.50
C GLN A 7 -64.80 56.25 -113.59
N TYR A 8 -63.94 57.26 -113.52
CA TYR A 8 -62.80 57.26 -112.60
C TYR A 8 -63.23 57.28 -111.13
N ASN A 9 -64.28 58.04 -110.77
CA ASN A 9 -64.81 58.05 -109.42
C ASN A 9 -65.46 56.70 -109.03
N LYS A 10 -66.18 56.06 -109.95
CA LYS A 10 -66.77 54.73 -109.71
C LYS A 10 -65.70 53.65 -109.54
N ARG A 11 -64.66 53.64 -110.38
CA ARG A 11 -63.50 52.76 -110.20
C ARG A 11 -62.74 53.04 -108.90
N TYR A 12 -62.61 54.31 -108.52
CA TYR A 12 -61.97 54.69 -107.26
C TYR A 12 -62.77 54.18 -106.06
N ALA A 13 -64.10 54.33 -106.04
CA ALA A 13 -64.98 53.83 -104.99
C ALA A 13 -64.93 52.29 -104.88
N GLU A 14 -65.01 51.56 -106.00
CA GLU A 14 -64.90 50.09 -106.00
C GLU A 14 -63.51 49.61 -105.53
N LEU A 15 -62.43 50.29 -105.96
CA LEU A 15 -61.08 49.97 -105.52
C LEU A 15 -60.90 50.27 -104.03
N GLN A 16 -61.49 51.37 -103.54
CA GLN A 16 -61.43 51.80 -102.15
C GLN A 16 -62.20 50.86 -101.23
N ASP A 17 -63.41 50.41 -101.61
CA ASP A 17 -64.19 49.42 -100.86
C ASP A 17 -63.47 48.06 -100.83
N THR A 18 -62.87 47.66 -101.94
CA THR A 18 -62.10 46.40 -102.03
C THR A 18 -60.83 46.46 -101.17
N LEU A 19 -60.10 47.59 -101.22
CA LEU A 19 -58.93 47.84 -100.37
C LEU A 19 -59.30 47.88 -98.89
N TRP A 20 -60.39 48.56 -98.53
CA TRP A 20 -60.87 48.64 -97.15
C TRP A 20 -61.33 47.27 -96.61
N SER A 21 -62.04 46.49 -97.42
CA SER A 21 -62.43 45.10 -97.14
C SER A 21 -61.22 44.19 -96.89
N LEU A 22 -60.22 44.24 -97.78
CA LEU A 22 -58.96 43.49 -97.64
C LEU A 22 -58.20 43.91 -96.38
N GLN A 23 -58.11 45.22 -96.11
CA GLN A 23 -57.41 45.76 -94.95
C GLN A 23 -58.14 45.43 -93.64
N SER A 24 -59.47 45.46 -93.63
CA SER A 24 -60.31 45.07 -92.49
C SER A 24 -60.23 43.57 -92.20
N ASN A 25 -60.35 42.72 -93.22
CA ASN A 25 -60.21 41.27 -93.06
C ASN A 25 -58.80 40.88 -92.60
N LYS A 26 -57.77 41.55 -93.14
CA LYS A 26 -56.38 41.37 -92.68
C LYS A 26 -56.22 41.79 -91.23
N SER A 27 -56.75 42.95 -90.84
CA SER A 27 -56.71 43.45 -89.45
C SER A 27 -57.48 42.56 -88.48
N LEU A 28 -58.65 42.03 -88.86
CA LEU A 28 -59.43 41.05 -88.08
C LEU A 28 -58.65 39.75 -87.89
N THR A 29 -58.07 39.22 -88.97
CA THR A 29 -57.26 37.99 -88.91
C THR A 29 -56.02 38.20 -88.04
N GLU A 30 -55.35 39.35 -88.15
CA GLU A 30 -54.20 39.72 -87.31
C GLU A 30 -54.62 39.86 -85.84
N MET A 31 -55.75 40.52 -85.55
CA MET A 31 -56.27 40.69 -84.19
C MET A 31 -56.64 39.35 -83.55
N GLN A 32 -57.29 38.47 -84.31
CA GLN A 32 -57.71 37.15 -83.85
C GLN A 32 -56.51 36.22 -83.64
N THR A 33 -55.55 36.23 -84.56
CA THR A 33 -54.28 35.51 -84.39
C THR A 33 -53.53 36.01 -83.17
N LYS A 34 -53.48 37.33 -82.96
CA LYS A 34 -52.80 37.93 -81.80
C LYS A 34 -53.48 37.54 -80.48
N TYR A 35 -54.81 37.58 -80.44
CA TYR A 35 -55.60 37.15 -79.29
C TYR A 35 -55.41 35.65 -78.97
N ASP A 36 -55.45 34.78 -79.97
CA ASP A 36 -55.23 33.34 -79.79
C ASP A 36 -53.78 33.05 -79.35
N THR A 37 -52.81 33.80 -79.88
CA THR A 37 -51.40 33.70 -79.50
C THR A 37 -51.18 34.12 -78.05
N GLU A 38 -51.76 35.26 -77.62
CA GLU A 38 -51.71 35.73 -76.23
C GLU A 38 -52.37 34.74 -75.28
N LYS A 39 -53.51 34.15 -75.65
CA LYS A 39 -54.20 33.13 -74.86
C LYS A 39 -53.36 31.85 -74.73
N MET A 40 -52.72 31.40 -75.82
CA MET A 40 -51.77 30.28 -75.78
C MET A 40 -50.54 30.58 -74.93
N GLN A 41 -49.98 31.79 -75.01
CA GLN A 41 -48.84 32.21 -74.19
C GLN A 41 -49.20 32.21 -72.70
N HIS A 42 -50.34 32.81 -72.34
CA HIS A 42 -50.81 32.82 -70.96
C HIS A 42 -51.08 31.41 -70.41
N ALA A 43 -51.70 30.54 -71.21
CA ALA A 43 -51.94 29.15 -70.81
C ALA A 43 -50.63 28.37 -70.63
N LYS A 44 -49.63 28.62 -71.50
CA LYS A 44 -48.31 28.00 -71.42
C LYS A 44 -47.54 28.47 -70.18
N GLU A 45 -47.55 29.77 -69.87
CA GLU A 45 -46.93 30.32 -68.65
C GLU A 45 -47.54 29.75 -67.37
N LEU A 46 -48.87 29.59 -67.33
CA LEU A 46 -49.56 29.01 -66.18
C LEU A 46 -49.15 27.54 -65.98
N ALA A 47 -49.15 26.76 -67.07
CA ALA A 47 -48.73 25.36 -67.06
C ALA A 47 -47.25 25.20 -66.68
N GLU A 48 -46.36 26.11 -67.13
CA GLU A 48 -44.95 26.12 -66.74
C GLU A 48 -44.77 26.42 -65.24
N LYS A 49 -45.52 27.39 -64.69
CA LYS A 49 -45.52 27.68 -63.24
C LYS A 49 -46.05 26.51 -62.41
N GLU A 50 -47.11 25.85 -62.85
CA GLU A 50 -47.64 24.66 -62.18
C GLU A 50 -46.63 23.50 -62.19
N ALA A 51 -45.99 23.26 -63.34
CA ALA A 51 -44.94 22.25 -63.45
C ALA A 51 -43.71 22.57 -62.57
N GLU A 52 -43.33 23.85 -62.46
CA GLU A 52 -42.24 24.30 -61.59
C GLU A 52 -42.58 24.09 -60.10
N ASN A 53 -43.81 24.41 -59.69
CA ASN A 53 -44.30 24.17 -58.33
C ASN A 53 -44.40 22.67 -58.01
N GLN A 54 -44.89 21.84 -58.94
CA GLN A 54 -44.89 20.38 -58.77
C GLN A 54 -43.48 19.83 -58.60
N ARG A 55 -42.50 20.31 -59.39
CA ARG A 55 -41.08 19.93 -59.22
C ARG A 55 -40.55 20.33 -57.84
N LYS A 56 -40.83 21.55 -57.36
CA LYS A 56 -40.43 22.01 -56.02
C LYS A 56 -41.00 21.12 -54.92
N ILE A 57 -42.28 20.74 -55.01
CA ILE A 57 -42.93 19.82 -54.05
C ILE A 57 -42.25 18.45 -54.05
N ILE A 58 -41.97 17.89 -55.22
CA ILE A 58 -41.27 16.59 -55.36
C ILE A 58 -39.87 16.66 -54.74
N TYR A 59 -39.09 17.72 -55.02
CA TYR A 59 -37.76 17.89 -54.44
C TYR A 59 -37.80 18.07 -52.91
N LEU A 60 -38.78 18.82 -52.39
CA LEU A 60 -38.96 19.00 -50.95
C LEU A 60 -39.29 17.68 -50.27
N GLY A 61 -40.22 16.89 -50.85
CA GLY A 61 -40.58 15.57 -50.35
C GLY A 61 -39.41 14.57 -50.38
N ALA A 62 -38.63 14.58 -51.46
CA ALA A 62 -37.42 13.75 -51.58
C ALA A 62 -36.36 14.12 -50.53
N MET A 63 -36.17 15.42 -50.25
CA MET A 63 -35.25 15.90 -49.22
C MET A 63 -35.70 15.49 -47.81
N ILE A 64 -37.01 15.59 -47.50
CA ILE A 64 -37.56 15.13 -46.21
C ILE A 64 -37.38 13.62 -46.06
N LEU A 65 -37.67 12.85 -47.11
CA LEU A 65 -37.47 11.41 -47.11
C LEU A 65 -36.00 11.04 -46.87
N LEU A 66 -35.07 11.76 -47.50
CA LEU A 66 -33.63 11.58 -47.28
C LEU A 66 -33.24 11.84 -45.82
N ILE A 67 -33.77 12.90 -45.21
CA ILE A 67 -33.53 13.23 -43.78
C ILE A 67 -34.08 12.12 -42.88
N ILE A 68 -35.28 11.60 -43.16
CA ILE A 68 -35.88 10.51 -42.38
C ILE A 68 -35.04 9.23 -42.50
N LEU A 69 -34.60 8.89 -43.72
CA LEU A 69 -33.76 7.71 -43.95
C LEU A 69 -32.41 7.82 -43.25
N THR A 70 -31.77 8.99 -43.30
CA THR A 70 -30.49 9.22 -42.59
C THR A 70 -30.67 9.16 -41.07
N ALA A 71 -31.75 9.76 -40.53
CA ALA A 71 -32.08 9.67 -39.11
C ALA A 71 -32.33 8.22 -38.67
N LEU A 72 -33.06 7.43 -39.46
CA LEU A 72 -33.30 6.00 -39.20
C LEU A 72 -31.99 5.21 -39.13
N VAL A 73 -31.08 5.44 -40.07
CA VAL A 73 -29.76 4.78 -40.06
C VAL A 73 -28.95 5.16 -38.83
N ILE A 74 -28.99 6.43 -38.40
CA ILE A 74 -28.30 6.90 -37.18
C ILE A 74 -28.90 6.22 -35.93
N VAL A 75 -30.23 6.21 -35.79
CA VAL A 75 -30.91 5.56 -34.66
C VAL A 75 -30.58 4.07 -34.61
N PHE A 76 -30.60 3.38 -35.74
CA PHE A 76 -30.25 1.96 -35.81
C PHE A 76 -28.80 1.69 -35.39
N ARG A 77 -27.85 2.53 -35.83
CA ARG A 77 -26.44 2.42 -35.40
C ARG A 77 -26.26 2.71 -33.91
N LEU A 78 -26.91 3.75 -33.38
CA LEU A 78 -26.85 4.09 -31.96
C LEU A 78 -27.44 2.98 -31.09
N TYR A 79 -28.58 2.40 -31.50
CA TYR A 79 -29.20 1.28 -30.81
C TYR A 79 -28.27 0.06 -30.75
N GLY A 80 -27.57 -0.24 -31.85
CA GLY A 80 -26.53 -1.28 -31.89
C GLY A 80 -25.40 -1.02 -30.90
N GLN A 81 -24.87 0.21 -30.85
CA GLN A 81 -23.80 0.58 -29.92
C GLN A 81 -24.23 0.50 -28.45
N ILE A 82 -25.43 0.98 -28.12
CA ILE A 82 -26.00 0.90 -26.77
C ILE A 82 -26.11 -0.56 -26.34
N ARG A 83 -26.56 -1.44 -27.23
CA ARG A 83 -26.68 -2.87 -26.93
C ARG A 83 -25.32 -3.50 -26.62
N GLN A 84 -24.30 -3.21 -27.43
CA GLN A 84 -22.94 -3.71 -27.20
C GLN A 84 -22.36 -3.19 -25.87
N LYS A 85 -22.50 -1.89 -25.61
CA LYS A 85 -22.07 -1.29 -24.33
C LYS A 85 -22.79 -1.92 -23.14
N ASN A 86 -24.09 -2.22 -23.26
CA ASN A 86 -24.86 -2.87 -22.19
C ASN A 86 -24.40 -4.31 -21.91
N ILE A 87 -23.98 -5.06 -22.94
CA ILE A 87 -23.42 -6.41 -22.77
C ILE A 87 -22.07 -6.32 -22.04
N ILE A 88 -21.16 -5.49 -22.53
CA ILE A 88 -19.84 -5.30 -21.90
C ILE A 88 -19.98 -4.81 -20.46
N LEU A 89 -20.90 -3.87 -20.20
CA LEU A 89 -21.16 -3.37 -18.85
C LEU A 89 -21.70 -4.47 -17.92
N LYS A 90 -22.49 -5.41 -18.45
CA LYS A 90 -22.99 -6.55 -17.67
C LYS A 90 -21.86 -7.52 -17.32
N GLU A 91 -20.96 -7.79 -18.27
CA GLU A 91 -19.78 -8.63 -18.06
C GLU A 91 -18.82 -8.00 -17.03
N GLN A 92 -18.48 -6.72 -17.20
CA GLN A 92 -17.65 -5.99 -16.26
C GLN A 92 -18.25 -5.95 -14.85
N LYS A 93 -19.58 -5.79 -14.74
CA LYS A 93 -20.25 -5.83 -13.43
C LYS A 93 -20.11 -7.22 -12.78
N ALA A 94 -20.30 -8.29 -13.54
CA ALA A 94 -20.13 -9.64 -13.02
C ALA A 94 -18.69 -9.93 -12.59
N GLU A 95 -17.71 -9.45 -13.35
CA GLU A 95 -16.29 -9.56 -12.99
C GLU A 95 -15.95 -8.77 -11.71
N ILE A 96 -16.43 -7.53 -11.60
CA ILE A 96 -16.24 -6.70 -10.39
C ILE A 96 -16.88 -7.37 -9.18
N GLU A 97 -18.05 -7.99 -9.35
CA GLU A 97 -18.74 -8.70 -8.27
C GLU A 97 -17.94 -9.92 -7.81
N ALA A 98 -17.45 -10.74 -8.75
CA ALA A 98 -16.57 -11.87 -8.43
C ALA A 98 -15.26 -11.44 -7.75
N GLN A 99 -14.63 -10.36 -8.22
CA GLN A 99 -13.44 -9.79 -7.60
C GLN A 99 -13.73 -9.26 -6.19
N ARG A 100 -14.88 -8.61 -5.98
CA ARG A 100 -15.31 -8.13 -4.65
C ARG A 100 -15.49 -9.28 -3.68
N ASP A 101 -16.13 -10.37 -4.10
CA ASP A 101 -16.32 -11.56 -3.27
C ASP A 101 -14.98 -12.19 -2.87
N GLU A 102 -14.03 -12.25 -3.81
CA GLU A 102 -12.68 -12.77 -3.55
C GLU A 102 -11.91 -11.87 -2.58
N ILE A 103 -11.93 -10.54 -2.79
CA ILE A 103 -11.30 -9.57 -1.88
C ILE A 103 -11.91 -9.67 -0.48
N GLN A 104 -13.23 -9.86 -0.38
CA GLN A 104 -13.91 -10.02 0.90
C GLN A 104 -13.43 -11.28 1.62
N LYS A 105 -13.35 -12.42 0.93
CA LYS A 105 -12.80 -13.66 1.51
C LYS A 105 -11.36 -13.50 1.98
N GLN A 106 -10.52 -12.86 1.17
CA GLN A 106 -9.11 -12.60 1.53
C GLN A 106 -9.00 -11.70 2.76
N ARG A 107 -9.85 -10.67 2.85
CA ARG A 107 -9.92 -9.79 4.01
C ARG A 107 -10.33 -10.57 5.27
N ASP A 108 -11.35 -11.41 5.18
CA ASP A 108 -11.84 -12.21 6.32
C ASP A 108 -10.76 -13.18 6.81
N ILE A 109 -9.99 -13.79 5.89
CA ILE A 109 -8.86 -14.66 6.23
C ILE A 109 -7.74 -13.84 6.90
N ALA A 110 -7.39 -12.69 6.34
CA ALA A 110 -6.36 -11.82 6.89
C ALA A 110 -6.71 -11.31 8.30
N GLU A 111 -7.99 -10.99 8.54
CA GLU A 111 -8.48 -10.57 9.85
C GLU A 111 -8.35 -11.70 10.89
N LYS A 112 -8.77 -12.93 10.53
CA LYS A 112 -8.60 -14.10 11.40
C LYS A 112 -7.12 -14.40 11.71
N GLN A 113 -6.25 -14.32 10.70
CA GLN A 113 -4.81 -14.52 10.89
C GLN A 113 -4.22 -13.44 11.79
N ARG A 114 -4.61 -12.18 11.61
CA ARG A 114 -4.18 -11.07 12.47
C ARG A 114 -4.57 -11.31 13.92
N ASP A 115 -5.80 -11.72 14.17
CA ASP A 115 -6.32 -11.94 15.52
C ASP A 115 -5.59 -13.11 16.21
N LEU A 116 -5.38 -14.22 15.49
CA LEU A 116 -4.59 -15.35 15.98
C LEU A 116 -3.15 -14.94 16.32
N ILE A 117 -2.48 -14.19 15.45
CA ILE A 117 -1.12 -13.70 15.70
C ILE A 117 -1.09 -12.77 16.92
N ALA A 118 -2.09 -11.90 17.07
CA ALA A 118 -2.18 -10.99 18.21
C ALA A 118 -2.34 -11.76 19.54
N GLU A 119 -3.18 -12.79 19.55
CA GLU A 119 -3.37 -13.66 20.72
C GLU A 119 -2.09 -14.43 21.05
N GLN A 120 -1.47 -15.09 20.07
CA GLN A 120 -0.20 -15.80 20.26
C GLN A 120 0.92 -14.87 20.75
N LYS A 121 1.02 -13.66 20.18
CA LYS A 121 2.01 -12.67 20.63
C LYS A 121 1.79 -12.28 22.08
N LYS A 122 0.52 -12.12 22.49
CA LYS A 122 0.17 -11.81 23.88
C LYS A 122 0.61 -12.94 24.82
N GLU A 123 0.25 -14.18 24.51
CA GLU A 123 0.64 -15.35 25.32
C GLU A 123 2.16 -15.49 25.46
N ILE A 124 2.89 -15.35 24.34
CA ILE A 124 4.36 -15.38 24.35
C ILE A 124 4.91 -14.25 25.22
N THR A 125 4.39 -13.03 25.06
CA THR A 125 4.86 -11.88 25.84
C THR A 125 4.60 -12.06 27.34
N ASP A 126 3.42 -12.55 27.71
CA ASP A 126 3.06 -12.83 29.10
C ASP A 126 3.95 -13.92 29.70
N SER A 127 4.31 -14.95 28.91
CA SER A 127 5.26 -16.00 29.33
C SER A 127 6.67 -15.44 29.59
N ILE A 128 7.12 -14.47 28.78
CA ILE A 128 8.43 -13.82 28.96
C ILE A 128 8.41 -12.91 30.19
N TYR A 129 7.31 -12.20 30.47
CA TYR A 129 7.15 -11.45 31.72
C TYR A 129 7.15 -12.37 32.95
N TYR A 130 6.55 -13.54 32.86
CA TYR A 130 6.64 -14.53 33.92
C TYR A 130 8.08 -15.00 34.14
N ALA A 131 8.82 -15.31 33.07
CA ALA A 131 10.24 -15.63 33.15
C ALA A 131 11.07 -14.49 33.76
N GLN A 132 10.76 -13.22 33.46
CA GLN A 132 11.40 -12.06 34.09
C GLN A 132 11.19 -12.04 35.60
N ARG A 133 10.00 -12.39 36.10
CA ARG A 133 9.74 -12.46 37.54
C ARG A 133 10.62 -13.52 38.20
N ILE A 134 10.77 -14.68 37.57
CA ILE A 134 11.67 -15.74 38.05
C ILE A 134 13.12 -15.25 38.03
N GLN A 135 13.57 -14.66 36.93
CA GLN A 135 14.93 -14.13 36.80
C GLN A 135 15.23 -13.07 37.88
N ARG A 136 14.30 -12.16 38.16
CA ARG A 136 14.48 -11.17 39.24
C ARG A 136 14.52 -11.80 40.63
N ALA A 137 13.76 -12.87 40.85
CA ALA A 137 13.69 -13.54 42.15
C ALA A 137 14.98 -14.29 42.52
N ILE A 138 15.79 -14.68 41.52
CA ILE A 138 17.09 -15.34 41.76
C ILE A 138 18.24 -14.36 41.96
N LEU A 139 18.08 -13.09 41.56
CA LEU A 139 19.10 -12.06 41.76
C LEU A 139 19.21 -11.72 43.25
N PRO A 140 20.38 -11.27 43.72
CA PRO A 140 20.56 -10.86 45.10
C PRO A 140 19.62 -9.72 45.47
N LYS A 141 19.09 -9.75 46.70
CA LYS A 141 18.21 -8.70 47.21
C LYS A 141 19.03 -7.50 47.64
N ASP A 142 18.55 -6.30 47.30
CA ASP A 142 19.21 -5.04 47.64
C ASP A 142 19.50 -4.91 49.16
N ASP A 143 18.57 -5.37 50.00
CA ASP A 143 18.74 -5.36 51.46
C ASP A 143 19.94 -6.19 51.94
N GLU A 144 20.21 -7.33 51.29
CA GLU A 144 21.34 -8.23 51.62
C GLU A 144 22.67 -7.55 51.27
N ILE A 145 22.72 -6.88 50.12
CA ILE A 145 23.91 -6.15 49.68
C ILE A 145 24.13 -4.94 50.59
N LEU A 146 23.08 -4.17 50.89
CA LEU A 146 23.16 -2.97 51.73
C LEU A 146 23.67 -3.28 53.14
N ALA A 147 23.25 -4.40 53.72
CA ALA A 147 23.69 -4.83 55.06
C ALA A 147 25.20 -5.07 55.16
N HIS A 148 25.82 -5.50 54.05
CA HIS A 148 27.22 -5.93 54.03
C HIS A 148 28.11 -5.07 53.15
N LEU A 149 27.58 -4.14 52.36
CA LEU A 149 28.32 -3.22 51.50
C LEU A 149 27.52 -1.91 51.41
N PRO A 150 27.47 -1.07 52.46
CA PRO A 150 26.58 0.09 52.50
C PRO A 150 26.87 1.13 51.41
N ASP A 151 28.16 1.32 51.09
CA ASP A 151 28.62 2.27 50.07
C ASP A 151 28.73 1.57 48.71
N HIS A 152 27.60 1.36 48.03
CA HIS A 152 27.57 0.74 46.70
C HIS A 152 26.49 1.32 45.78
N PHE A 153 26.60 1.02 44.49
CA PHE A 153 25.52 1.19 43.52
C PHE A 153 25.55 0.06 42.49
N ILE A 154 24.40 -0.25 41.91
CA ILE A 154 24.26 -1.25 40.85
C ILE A 154 23.58 -0.58 39.67
N LEU A 155 24.20 -0.66 38.49
CA LEU A 155 23.62 -0.20 37.24
C LEU A 155 23.27 -1.41 36.37
N PHE A 156 21.98 -1.77 36.34
CA PHE A 156 21.48 -2.90 35.56
C PHE A 156 20.37 -2.45 34.60
N ARG A 157 20.66 -2.43 33.30
CA ARG A 157 19.76 -1.93 32.25
C ARG A 157 19.66 -2.94 31.09
N PRO A 158 18.83 -3.98 31.24
CA PRO A 158 18.69 -5.02 30.20
C PRO A 158 18.09 -4.44 28.92
N ARG A 159 18.50 -4.99 27.76
CA ARG A 159 18.00 -4.58 26.44
C ARG A 159 16.58 -5.07 26.17
N ASP A 160 16.29 -6.30 26.58
CA ASP A 160 15.00 -6.99 26.39
C ASP A 160 14.31 -7.19 27.76
N ILE A 161 13.09 -7.77 27.77
CA ILE A 161 12.33 -8.04 29.02
C ILE A 161 13.14 -8.93 29.98
N VAL A 162 13.93 -9.87 29.45
CA VAL A 162 14.84 -10.73 30.19
C VAL A 162 16.28 -10.56 29.67
N SER A 163 17.26 -10.74 30.54
CA SER A 163 18.68 -10.40 30.27
C SER A 163 19.59 -11.62 30.22
N GLY A 164 20.65 -11.59 29.42
CA GLY A 164 21.80 -12.50 29.59
C GLY A 164 22.71 -12.06 30.75
N ASP A 165 22.76 -10.76 30.97
CA ASP A 165 23.58 -10.14 31.99
C ASP A 165 22.98 -10.35 33.38
N PHE A 166 23.83 -10.50 34.39
CA PHE A 166 23.41 -10.53 35.78
C PHE A 166 24.52 -10.02 36.71
N TYR A 167 24.12 -9.62 37.91
CA TYR A 167 25.03 -9.38 39.02
C TYR A 167 24.77 -10.40 40.12
N TRP A 168 25.79 -10.67 40.93
CA TRP A 168 25.71 -11.66 41.98
C TRP A 168 26.45 -11.18 43.24
N PHE A 169 25.95 -11.61 44.39
CA PHE A 169 26.44 -11.22 45.70
C PHE A 169 26.34 -12.40 46.67
N ALA A 170 27.37 -12.58 47.49
CA ALA A 170 27.31 -13.42 48.68
C ALA A 170 28.20 -12.87 49.79
N TYR A 171 27.84 -13.20 51.03
CA TYR A 171 28.60 -12.87 52.21
C TYR A 171 28.71 -14.09 53.13
N HIS A 172 29.94 -14.40 53.57
CA HIS A 172 30.19 -15.44 54.57
C HIS A 172 31.51 -15.16 55.31
N GLN A 173 31.51 -15.32 56.64
CA GLN A 173 32.70 -15.19 57.50
C GLN A 173 33.59 -13.94 57.24
N GLU A 174 33.00 -12.74 57.13
CA GLU A 174 33.69 -11.47 56.83
C GLU A 174 34.30 -11.38 55.42
N ARG A 175 33.97 -12.31 54.53
CA ARG A 175 34.33 -12.28 53.12
C ARG A 175 33.11 -12.00 52.27
N ILE A 176 33.25 -11.04 51.36
CA ILE A 176 32.22 -10.64 50.40
C ILE A 176 32.64 -11.13 49.03
N VAL A 177 31.70 -11.68 48.27
CA VAL A 177 31.88 -11.99 46.86
C VAL A 177 30.92 -11.15 46.06
N ILE A 178 31.44 -10.47 45.04
CA ILE A 178 30.65 -9.73 44.06
C ILE A 178 31.02 -10.18 42.66
N ALA A 179 30.03 -10.29 41.79
CA ALA A 179 30.27 -10.55 40.38
C ALA A 179 29.33 -9.74 39.49
N ALA A 180 29.83 -9.38 38.31
CA ALA A 180 29.06 -8.89 37.19
C ALA A 180 29.39 -9.76 35.99
N ALA A 181 28.36 -10.26 35.31
CA ALA A 181 28.51 -11.20 34.21
C ALA A 181 27.64 -10.81 33.01
N ASP A 182 28.16 -11.06 31.82
CA ASP A 182 27.51 -10.91 30.53
C ASP A 182 27.51 -12.29 29.84
N CYS A 183 26.34 -12.88 29.65
CA CYS A 183 26.22 -14.19 29.02
C CYS A 183 26.02 -14.03 27.51
N THR A 184 26.54 -14.97 26.73
CA THR A 184 26.28 -15.01 25.29
C THR A 184 24.79 -15.09 24.99
N GLY A 185 24.34 -14.27 24.05
CA GLY A 185 22.94 -14.22 23.61
C GLY A 185 22.13 -13.16 24.36
N HIS A 186 20.86 -13.03 23.99
CA HIS A 186 19.94 -12.05 24.57
C HIS A 186 18.52 -12.58 24.56
N GLY A 187 17.61 -11.94 25.29
CA GLY A 187 16.26 -12.44 25.44
C GLY A 187 16.25 -13.80 26.14
N VAL A 188 15.37 -14.71 25.73
CA VAL A 188 15.10 -15.96 26.46
C VAL A 188 16.33 -16.86 26.60
N PRO A 189 17.13 -17.16 25.55
CA PRO A 189 18.32 -18.00 25.69
C PRO A 189 19.38 -17.41 26.65
N GLY A 190 19.64 -16.09 26.55
CA GLY A 190 20.54 -15.40 27.47
C GLY A 190 20.04 -15.47 28.91
N ALA A 191 18.73 -15.32 29.12
CA ALA A 191 18.13 -15.43 30.44
C ALA A 191 18.36 -16.81 31.07
N PHE A 192 18.24 -17.90 30.32
CA PHE A 192 18.59 -19.23 30.82
C PHE A 192 20.07 -19.35 31.21
N MET A 193 20.98 -18.77 30.42
CA MET A 193 22.41 -18.74 30.76
C MET A 193 22.68 -17.95 32.04
N SER A 194 22.01 -16.81 32.23
CA SER A 194 22.12 -16.03 33.47
C SER A 194 21.63 -16.81 34.69
N MET A 195 20.51 -17.52 34.57
CA MET A 195 19.94 -18.32 35.65
C MET A 195 20.86 -19.51 36.00
N LEU A 196 21.44 -20.16 34.98
CA LEU A 196 22.43 -21.21 35.17
C LEU A 196 23.67 -20.66 35.90
N GLY A 197 24.20 -19.52 35.46
CA GLY A 197 25.34 -18.86 36.09
C GLY A 197 25.10 -18.56 37.57
N VAL A 198 23.96 -17.95 37.90
CA VAL A 198 23.57 -17.67 39.30
C VAL A 198 23.43 -18.95 40.11
N SER A 199 22.81 -20.00 39.56
CA SER A 199 22.63 -21.28 40.26
C SER A 199 23.98 -21.94 40.57
N LEU A 200 24.89 -21.96 39.60
CA LEU A 200 26.21 -22.55 39.75
C LEU A 200 27.08 -21.73 40.73
N LEU A 201 26.99 -20.40 40.71
CA LEU A 201 27.68 -19.55 41.70
C LEU A 201 27.16 -19.81 43.12
N ASN A 202 25.84 -19.96 43.29
CA ASN A 202 25.26 -20.35 44.57
C ASN A 202 25.80 -21.72 45.02
N GLU A 203 25.91 -22.69 44.12
CA GLU A 203 26.47 -24.01 44.45
C GLU A 203 27.95 -23.93 44.83
N ILE A 204 28.78 -23.22 44.05
CA ILE A 204 30.21 -23.10 44.29
C ILE A 204 30.51 -22.37 45.60
N VAL A 205 29.77 -21.31 45.89
CA VAL A 205 30.10 -20.40 47.00
C VAL A 205 29.25 -20.65 48.24
N LYS A 206 27.92 -20.76 48.11
CA LYS A 206 27.02 -20.87 49.29
C LYS A 206 26.98 -22.29 49.87
N ASN A 207 27.28 -23.32 49.09
CA ASN A 207 27.36 -24.70 49.59
C ASN A 207 28.77 -25.11 50.06
N SER A 208 29.76 -24.23 49.91
CA SER A 208 31.11 -24.45 50.43
C SER A 208 31.20 -24.06 51.91
N SER A 209 32.07 -24.73 52.68
CA SER A 209 32.31 -24.40 54.09
C SER A 209 32.97 -23.02 54.29
N ASP A 210 33.76 -22.59 53.31
CA ASP A 210 34.41 -21.29 53.22
C ASP A 210 34.39 -20.79 51.77
N ILE A 211 34.52 -19.47 51.58
CA ILE A 211 34.56 -18.81 50.26
C ILE A 211 35.90 -19.15 49.57
N PRO A 212 35.90 -19.79 48.38
CA PRO A 212 37.14 -20.04 47.66
C PRO A 212 37.79 -18.75 47.14
N GLN A 213 39.04 -18.84 46.68
CA GLN A 213 39.70 -17.73 46.00
C GLN A 213 38.99 -17.39 44.67
N ALA A 214 39.06 -16.12 44.26
CA ALA A 214 38.35 -15.61 43.08
C ALA A 214 38.60 -16.45 41.81
N ASN A 215 39.88 -16.81 41.55
CA ASN A 215 40.29 -17.62 40.40
C ASN A 215 39.72 -19.05 40.44
N VAL A 216 39.58 -19.63 41.63
CA VAL A 216 39.01 -20.98 41.82
C VAL A 216 37.52 -20.95 41.51
N ILE A 217 36.80 -19.91 41.94
CA ILE A 217 35.37 -19.76 41.66
C ILE A 217 35.13 -19.66 40.15
N VAL A 218 35.86 -18.78 39.46
CA VAL A 218 35.69 -18.57 38.00
C VAL A 218 36.07 -19.84 37.22
N THR A 219 37.15 -20.53 37.59
CA THR A 219 37.56 -21.79 36.95
C THR A 219 36.50 -22.88 37.12
N LYS A 220 36.00 -23.09 38.35
CA LYS A 220 34.93 -24.07 38.61
C LYS A 220 33.64 -23.73 37.86
N LEU A 221 33.26 -22.45 37.84
CA LEU A 221 32.09 -21.99 37.11
C LEU A 221 32.20 -22.35 35.63
N ARG A 222 33.37 -22.09 35.02
CA ARG A 222 33.65 -22.46 33.63
C ARG A 222 33.53 -23.98 33.40
N GLU A 223 34.13 -24.80 34.26
CA GLU A 223 34.08 -26.26 34.15
C GLU A 223 32.64 -26.79 34.26
N MET A 224 31.85 -26.25 35.20
CA MET A 224 30.45 -26.64 35.39
C MET A 224 29.56 -26.19 34.22
N ILE A 225 29.76 -24.98 33.69
CA ILE A 225 29.04 -24.52 32.49
C ILE A 225 29.36 -25.41 31.30
N ILE A 226 30.66 -25.66 31.02
CA ILE A 226 31.08 -26.50 29.89
C ILE A 226 30.49 -27.90 30.02
N SER A 227 30.58 -28.53 31.20
CA SER A 227 30.03 -29.89 31.40
C SER A 227 28.52 -29.94 31.25
N THR A 228 27.79 -28.95 31.78
CA THR A 228 26.32 -28.87 31.67
C THR A 228 25.87 -28.71 30.22
N LEU A 229 26.53 -27.84 29.46
CA LEU A 229 26.18 -27.57 28.06
C LEU A 229 26.66 -28.67 27.10
N SER A 230 27.83 -29.27 27.35
CA SER A 230 28.39 -30.33 26.49
C SER A 230 27.60 -31.64 26.57
N GLN A 231 26.92 -31.92 27.69
CA GLN A 231 26.01 -33.06 27.80
C GLN A 231 24.79 -32.95 26.86
N SER A 232 24.45 -31.74 26.42
CA SER A 232 23.30 -31.47 25.55
C SER A 232 23.68 -31.42 24.05
N ALA A 233 24.97 -31.46 23.71
CA ALA A 233 25.48 -31.30 22.35
C ALA A 233 25.56 -32.64 21.59
N SER A 234 24.42 -33.31 21.41
CA SER A 234 24.30 -34.52 20.57
C SER A 234 23.89 -34.23 19.12
N SER A 235 24.00 -32.99 18.64
CA SER A 235 23.62 -32.61 17.27
C SER A 235 24.54 -31.51 16.70
N GLU A 236 24.74 -31.51 15.38
CA GLU A 236 25.76 -30.78 14.58
C GLU A 236 25.68 -29.23 14.60
N THR A 237 25.00 -28.63 15.58
CA THR A 237 24.90 -27.17 15.75
C THR A 237 25.26 -26.80 17.18
N SER A 238 26.53 -26.93 17.54
CA SER A 238 27.03 -26.42 18.83
C SER A 238 27.09 -24.89 18.79
N THR A 239 26.10 -24.23 19.38
CA THR A 239 26.22 -22.82 19.75
C THR A 239 27.36 -22.70 20.76
N LYS A 240 28.26 -21.75 20.53
CA LYS A 240 29.35 -21.42 21.47
C LYS A 240 28.78 -20.56 22.59
N ASP A 241 27.95 -21.16 23.43
CA ASP A 241 27.39 -20.48 24.60
C ASP A 241 28.47 -20.34 25.68
N GLY A 242 28.57 -19.14 26.26
CA GLY A 242 29.63 -18.73 27.16
C GLY A 242 29.21 -17.57 28.05
N MET A 243 30.14 -17.11 28.88
CA MET A 243 29.90 -16.05 29.86
C MET A 243 31.20 -15.29 30.12
N ASP A 244 31.11 -13.98 29.98
CA ASP A 244 32.12 -13.05 30.44
C ASP A 244 31.76 -12.66 31.86
N ILE A 245 32.74 -12.60 32.76
CA ILE A 245 32.49 -12.36 34.18
C ILE A 245 33.64 -11.59 34.79
N ALA A 246 33.33 -10.65 35.67
CA ALA A 246 34.28 -10.01 36.57
C ALA A 246 33.86 -10.37 38.00
N LEU A 247 34.73 -11.06 38.75
CA LEU A 247 34.46 -11.52 40.10
C LEU A 247 35.52 -11.00 41.06
N CYS A 248 35.06 -10.42 42.17
CA CYS A 248 35.92 -9.98 43.26
C CYS A 248 35.57 -10.70 44.57
N VAL A 249 36.60 -11.06 45.33
CA VAL A 249 36.47 -11.52 46.71
C VAL A 249 37.15 -10.51 47.63
N ILE A 250 36.38 -9.92 48.54
CA ILE A 250 36.84 -8.91 49.50
C ILE A 250 36.92 -9.56 50.87
N ASP A 251 38.12 -9.69 51.41
CA ASP A 251 38.35 -10.08 52.80
C ASP A 251 38.52 -8.83 53.67
N ARG A 252 37.53 -8.58 54.53
CA ARG A 252 37.54 -7.41 55.42
C ARG A 252 38.52 -7.53 56.58
N LYS A 253 38.85 -8.75 57.01
CA LYS A 253 39.80 -8.97 58.11
C LYS A 253 41.23 -8.77 57.62
N ALA A 254 41.55 -9.35 56.46
CA ALA A 254 42.87 -9.23 55.85
C ALA A 254 43.06 -7.93 55.07
N MET A 255 41.99 -7.14 54.86
CA MET A 255 41.97 -5.95 54.00
C MET A 255 42.50 -6.25 52.59
N LYS A 256 42.09 -7.40 52.04
CA LYS A 256 42.56 -7.92 50.76
C LYS A 256 41.41 -7.99 49.75
N LEU A 257 41.69 -7.56 48.54
CA LEU A 257 40.82 -7.75 47.37
C LEU A 257 41.49 -8.76 46.44
N GLU A 258 40.77 -9.82 46.09
CA GLU A 258 41.17 -10.79 45.08
C GLU A 258 40.29 -10.59 43.84
N TYR A 259 40.89 -10.65 42.66
CA TYR A 259 40.19 -10.44 41.41
C TYR A 259 40.41 -11.59 40.43
N ALA A 260 39.33 -12.05 39.80
CA ALA A 260 39.38 -12.95 38.67
C ALA A 260 38.31 -12.53 37.66
N GLY A 261 38.73 -12.37 36.40
CA GLY A 261 37.83 -12.04 35.30
C GLY A 261 37.99 -13.00 34.12
N ALA A 262 36.96 -13.04 33.28
CA ALA A 262 37.00 -13.56 31.93
C ALA A 262 36.42 -12.47 31.01
N HIS A 263 37.26 -11.94 30.11
CA HIS A 263 36.96 -10.87 29.14
C HIS A 263 36.48 -9.51 29.67
N ASN A 264 36.18 -9.38 30.97
CA ASN A 264 35.86 -8.11 31.62
C ASN A 264 37.03 -7.61 32.50
N PRO A 265 37.41 -6.33 32.46
CA PRO A 265 38.45 -5.76 33.33
C PRO A 265 37.88 -5.23 34.65
N LEU A 266 38.74 -5.11 35.67
CA LEU A 266 38.44 -4.41 36.91
C LEU A 266 39.10 -3.02 36.91
N TYR A 267 38.30 -1.99 37.17
CA TYR A 267 38.77 -0.63 37.36
C TYR A 267 38.82 -0.27 38.85
N MET A 268 40.00 0.10 39.34
CA MET A 268 40.21 0.59 40.70
C MET A 268 40.62 2.06 40.67
N ILE A 269 39.88 2.91 41.37
CA ILE A 269 40.23 4.32 41.55
C ILE A 269 40.67 4.53 43.00
N ARG A 270 41.92 4.97 43.19
CA ARG A 270 42.48 5.27 44.52
C ARG A 270 43.32 6.54 44.44
N ASN A 271 43.11 7.47 45.37
CA ASN A 271 43.84 8.75 45.44
C ASN A 271 43.82 9.55 44.12
N GLY A 272 42.72 9.48 43.37
CA GLY A 272 42.58 10.16 42.07
C GLY A 272 43.27 9.46 40.89
N ALA A 273 43.93 8.31 41.11
CA ALA A 273 44.51 7.50 40.04
C ALA A 273 43.61 6.31 39.68
N LEU A 274 43.39 6.10 38.37
CA LEU A 274 42.70 4.93 37.82
C LEU A 274 43.74 3.84 37.51
N THR A 275 43.51 2.64 38.03
CA THR A 275 44.27 1.43 37.70
C THR A 275 43.31 0.42 37.06
N GLU A 276 43.69 -0.13 35.92
CA GLU A 276 42.94 -1.17 35.21
C GLU A 276 43.63 -2.52 35.39
N TYR A 277 42.85 -3.55 35.71
CA TYR A 277 43.29 -4.93 35.84
C TYR A 277 42.63 -5.77 34.74
N ASP A 278 43.44 -6.17 33.76
CA ASP A 278 42.99 -6.93 32.60
C ASP A 278 42.53 -8.36 32.96
N ALA A 279 41.55 -8.87 32.22
CA ALA A 279 40.83 -10.11 32.44
C ALA A 279 41.69 -11.39 32.28
N GLY A 280 42.99 -11.25 31.97
CA GLY A 280 43.95 -12.35 31.84
C GLY A 280 44.96 -12.47 32.99
N ARG A 281 44.90 -11.61 34.02
CA ARG A 281 45.85 -11.61 35.16
C ARG A 281 45.11 -11.82 36.48
N SER A 282 45.28 -13.00 37.08
CA SER A 282 44.89 -13.26 38.46
C SER A 282 45.75 -12.43 39.42
N ILE A 283 45.12 -11.72 40.36
CA ILE A 283 45.79 -10.98 41.46
C ILE A 283 45.19 -11.42 42.80
#